data_AF-A0A3B8Z8T1-F1
#
_entry.id   AF-A0A3B8Z8T1-F1
#
_cell.length_a   1.000
_cell.length_b   1.000
_cell.length_c   1.000
_cell.angle_alpha   90.00
_cell.angle_beta   90.00
_cell.angle_gamma   90.00
#
_symmetry.space_group_name_H-M   'P 1'
#
loop_
_entity.id
_entity.type
_entity.pdbx_description
1 polymer ?
#
loop_
_entity_poly.entity_id
_entity_poly.type
_entity_poly.pdbx_seq_one_letter_code
_entity_poly.pdbx_strand_id
1 'polypeptide(L)' 'CATEEGVLLCTEGAATVAALRQELTTGRIKPTERVVLFNCATGLKYEMPSDHQEINLMEGVDYNVI' A
#
# COMPACT_ATOMS: atom_id res chain seq x y z
N CYS A 1 -6.31 -0.56 0.57
CA CYS A 1 -5.21 -0.66 -0.42
C CYS A 1 -4.14 -1.66 -0.05
N ALA A 2 -3.41 -1.47 1.06
CA ALA A 2 -2.33 -2.41 1.41
C ALA A 2 -2.86 -3.80 1.81
N THR A 3 -3.85 -3.86 2.70
CA THR A 3 -4.35 -5.12 3.25
C THR A 3 -5.26 -5.89 2.30
N GLU A 4 -6.19 -5.22 1.61
CA GLU A 4 -7.20 -5.90 0.78
C GLU A 4 -6.72 -6.10 -0.66
N GLU A 5 -6.01 -5.12 -1.23
CA GLU A 5 -5.59 -5.11 -2.64
C GLU A 5 -4.10 -5.42 -2.83
N GLY A 6 -3.32 -5.54 -1.75
CA GLY A 6 -1.89 -5.86 -1.81
C GLY A 6 -1.02 -4.73 -2.37
N VAL A 7 -1.52 -3.49 -2.40
CA VAL A 7 -0.80 -2.34 -2.97
C VAL A 7 -0.59 -1.25 -1.91
N LEU A 8 0.67 -1.02 -1.54
CA LEU A 8 1.07 0.05 -0.62
C LEU A 8 1.30 1.37 -1.37
N LEU A 9 0.24 2.17 -1.50
CA LEU A 9 0.26 3.47 -2.18
C LEU A 9 0.92 4.57 -1.33
N CYS A 10 1.45 5.60 -1.98
CA CYS A 10 1.71 6.88 -1.31
C CYS A 10 0.41 7.61 -0.97
N THR A 11 0.49 8.72 -0.23
CA THR A 11 -0.70 9.49 0.17
C THR A 11 -1.42 10.08 -1.04
N GLU A 12 -0.70 10.57 -2.04
CA GLU A 12 -1.28 11.08 -3.29
C GLU A 12 -1.92 9.95 -4.09
N GLY A 13 -1.26 8.79 -4.19
CA GLY A 13 -1.82 7.60 -4.84
C GLY A 13 -3.12 7.15 -4.17
N ALA A 14 -3.14 7.08 -2.83
CA ALA A 14 -4.34 6.75 -2.07
C ALA A 14 -5.47 7.78 -2.26
N ALA A 15 -5.14 9.07 -2.36
CA ALA A 15 -6.11 10.12 -2.65
C ALA A 15 -6.79 9.92 -4.02
N THR A 16 -6.05 9.47 -5.04
CA THR A 16 -6.64 9.16 -6.36
C THR A 16 -7.62 7.98 -6.29
N VAL A 17 -7.34 6.97 -5.47
CA VAL A 17 -8.28 5.84 -5.23
C VAL A 17 -9.55 6.33 -4.52
N ALA A 18 -9.40 7.17 -3.49
CA ALA A 18 -10.53 7.76 -2.79
C ALA A 18 -11.41 8.59 -3.74
N ALA A 19 -10.80 9.43 -4.58
CA ALA A 19 -11.50 10.19 -5.60
C ALA A 19 -12.21 9.29 -6.61
N LEU A 20 -11.58 8.21 -7.09
CA LEU A 20 -12.24 7.25 -7.98
C LEU A 20 -13.48 6.62 -7.34
N ARG A 21 -13.39 6.17 -6.08
CA ARG A 21 -14.53 5.59 -5.35
C ARG A 21 -15.68 6.59 -5.20
N GLN A 22 -15.35 7.84 -4.88
CA GLN A 22 -16.32 8.93 -4.83
C GLN A 22 -16.97 9.18 -6.19
N GLU A 23 -16.17 9.33 -7.26
CA GLU A 23 -16.70 9.69 -8.58
C GLU A 23 -17.46 8.56 -9.29
N LEU A 24 -17.20 7.30 -8.91
CA LEU A 24 -18.07 6.16 -9.25
C LEU A 24 -19.45 6.28 -8.58
N THR A 25 -19.50 6.81 -7.36
CA THR A 25 -20.76 7.00 -6.61
C THR A 25 -21.55 8.21 -7.13
N THR A 26 -20.87 9.30 -7.48
CA THR A 26 -21.50 10.49 -8.08
C THR A 26 -21.91 10.27 -9.54
N GLY A 27 -21.38 9.23 -10.19
CA GLY A 27 -21.64 8.91 -11.59
C GLY A 27 -20.86 9.78 -12.58
N ARG A 28 -19.88 10.59 -12.11
CA ARG A 28 -18.96 11.30 -13.02
C ARG A 28 -18.08 10.32 -13.80
N ILE A 29 -17.70 9.21 -13.15
CA ILE A 29 -17.00 8.09 -13.78
C ILE A 29 -17.97 6.91 -13.84
N LYS A 30 -18.11 6.29 -15.01
CA LYS A 30 -18.99 5.11 -15.18
C LYS A 30 -18.24 3.83 -14.79
N PRO A 31 -18.93 2.80 -14.27
CA PRO A 31 -18.29 1.53 -13.91
C PRO A 31 -17.71 0.76 -15.11
N THR A 32 -18.07 1.13 -16.34
CA THR A 32 -17.57 0.53 -17.59
C THR A 32 -16.37 1.27 -18.18
N GLU A 33 -15.96 2.40 -17.59
CA GLU A 33 -14.80 3.16 -18.06
C GLU A 33 -13.49 2.53 -17.59
N ARG A 34 -12.43 2.73 -18.38
CA ARG A 34 -11.07 2.28 -18.03
C ARG A 34 -10.31 3.45 -17.43
N VAL A 35 -9.89 3.30 -16.18
CA VAL A 35 -9.17 4.34 -15.42
C VAL A 35 -7.77 3.84 -15.07
N VAL A 36 -6.78 4.72 -15.20
CA VAL A 36 -5.41 4.49 -14.72
C VAL A 36 -5.13 5.48 -13.60
N LEU A 37 -4.70 4.96 -12.44
CA LEU A 37 -4.32 5.77 -11.28
C LEU A 37 -2.80 5.79 -11.17
N PHE A 38 -2.22 6.99 -11.07
CA PHE A 38 -0.78 7.16 -10.93
C PHE A 38 -0.38 7.21 -9.45
N ASN A 39 0.44 6.25 -9.03
CA ASN A 39 1.08 6.27 -7.73
C ASN A 39 2.46 6.91 -7.86
N CYS A 40 2.60 8.17 -7.44
CA CYS A 40 3.78 8.99 -7.72
C CYS A 40 5.00 8.65 -6.85
N ALA A 41 4.83 7.90 -5.76
CA ALA A 41 5.91 7.51 -4.87
C ALA A 41 5.60 6.18 -4.16
N THR A 42 6.64 5.58 -3.55
CA THR A 42 6.44 4.45 -2.63
C THR A 42 5.76 4.91 -1.33
N GLY A 43 4.81 4.12 -0.82
CA GLY A 43 4.21 4.34 0.50
C GLY A 43 5.21 4.20 1.66
N LEU A 44 6.38 3.57 1.44
CA LEU A 44 7.46 3.46 2.42
C LEU A 44 8.11 4.80 2.79
N LYS A 45 7.78 5.90 2.09
CA LYS A 45 8.26 7.25 2.44
C LYS A 45 7.57 7.83 3.68
N TYR A 46 6.42 7.29 4.06
CA TYR A 46 5.65 7.78 5.20
C TYR A 46 5.94 6.89 6.41
N GLU A 47 5.73 7.45 7.61
CA GLU A 47 5.97 6.74 8.86
C GLU A 47 5.20 5.41 8.89
N MET A 48 5.92 4.35 9.23
CA MET A 48 5.36 3.03 9.46
C MET A 48 5.62 2.65 10.91
N PRO A 49 4.76 1.80 11.52
CA PRO A 49 5.09 1.17 12.78
C PRO A 49 6.46 0.50 12.65
N SER A 50 7.42 0.87 13.49
CA SER A 50 8.69 0.17 13.52
C SER A 50 8.52 -1.11 14.32
N ASP A 51 8.93 -2.23 13.73
CA ASP A 51 9.22 -3.46 14.47
C ASP A 51 10.74 -3.62 14.46
N HIS A 52 11.37 -3.20 15.55
CA HIS A 52 12.81 -3.35 15.70
C HIS A 52 13.09 -4.71 16.30
N GLN A 53 13.63 -5.62 15.48
CA GLN A 53 14.13 -6.90 15.94
C GLN A 53 15.66 -6.83 16.06
N GLU A 54 16.19 -7.35 17.15
CA GLU A 54 17.62 -7.48 17.34
C GLU A 54 18.08 -8.85 16.83
N ILE A 55 19.12 -8.85 16.00
CA ILE A 55 19.78 -10.08 15.57
C ILE A 55 20.93 -10.35 16.55
N ASN A 56 20.81 -11.41 17.33
CA ASN A 56 21.91 -11.88 18.18
C ASN A 56 22.95 -12.62 17.32
N LEU A 57 24.08 -11.96 17.03
CA LEU A 57 25.18 -12.52 16.24
C LEU A 57 25.95 -13.64 16.97
N MET A 58 25.70 -13.84 18.27
CA MET A 58 26.32 -14.89 19.07
C MET A 58 25.52 -16.20 19.06
N GLU A 59 24.28 -16.17 18.56
CA GLU A 59 23.43 -17.35 18.41
C GLU A 59 23.47 -17.84 16.96
N GLY A 60 23.42 -19.17 16.78
CA GLY A 60 23.30 -19.77 15.45
C GLY A 60 21.90 -19.55 14.88
N VAL A 61 21.81 -19.34 13.57
CA VAL A 61 20.52 -19.21 12.87
C VAL A 61 19.81 -20.56 12.82
N ASP A 62 18.58 -20.65 13.33
CA ASP A 62 17.74 -21.83 13.14
C ASP A 62 17.03 -21.77 11.78
N TYR A 63 17.51 -22.57 10.83
CA TYR A 63 16.94 -22.66 9.49
C TYR A 63 15.69 -23.55 9.40
N ASN A 64 15.26 -24.20 10.49
CA ASN A 64 14.09 -25.08 10.48
C ASN A 64 12.77 -24.31 10.74
N VAL A 65 12.83 -22.99 10.94
CA VAL A 65 11.67 -22.12 11.26
C VAL A 65 11.06 -21.48 9.98
N ILE A 66 11.56 -21.84 8.79
CA ILE A 66 11.10 -21.33 7.49
C ILE A 66 10.19 -22.35 6.81
#